data_AF-A0A932XZF1-F1
#
_entry.id   AF-A0A932XZF1-F1
#
_cell.length_a   1.000
_cell.length_b   1.000
_cell.length_c   1.000
_cell.angle_alpha   90.00
_cell.angle_beta   90.00
_cell.angle_gamma   90.00
#
_symmetry.space_group_name_H-M   'P 1'
#
loop_
_entity.id
_entity.type
_entity.pdbx_description
1 polymer ?
#
loop_
_entity_poly.entity_id
_entity_poly.type
_entity_poly.pdbx_seq_one_letter_code
_entity_poly.pdbx_strand_id
1 'polypeptide(L)'
;MPNFRHMLRAFVALMLASLIWSTSAHTKREQKKSPAVITRKETSSRVTALRIAHLRAKIDSLRQATWDWQDVSLAGRTRSAYHERQARGIGYLRWMNELWGQRLISARQLAQNPPHMRLWLCIQSGIRGGKWKLLVHQSGGVRVGNGEASWYDDGSPYWGGFQMGRWFHETYGGELYRRLGTANNWRPIQQIWVAERAFGQEGYSVRWLLVQWPNTAPPCVSLLG
;
A
#
# COMPACT_ATOMS: atom_id res chain seq x y z
N MET A 1 13.47 -37.20 -98.58
CA MET A 1 14.38 -36.55 -97.62
C MET A 1 14.69 -37.54 -96.50
N PRO A 2 15.96 -37.76 -96.12
CA PRO A 2 16.41 -39.02 -95.52
C PRO A 2 16.58 -38.98 -93.99
N ASN A 3 16.58 -40.19 -93.41
CA ASN A 3 16.88 -40.61 -92.03
C ASN A 3 18.20 -40.07 -91.46
N PHE A 4 18.33 -39.96 -90.13
CA PHE A 4 19.58 -40.28 -89.42
C PHE A 4 19.34 -40.75 -87.97
N ARG A 5 19.06 -42.05 -87.85
CA ARG A 5 19.58 -42.88 -86.75
C ARG A 5 21.11 -42.79 -86.79
N HIS A 6 21.78 -42.99 -85.65
CA HIS A 6 23.24 -43.07 -85.44
C HIS A 6 23.95 -41.77 -85.01
N MET A 7 23.98 -41.53 -83.70
CA MET A 7 25.24 -41.13 -83.07
C MET A 7 25.37 -41.85 -81.73
N LEU A 8 25.74 -43.12 -81.86
CA LEU A 8 26.16 -44.02 -80.81
C LEU A 8 27.68 -43.83 -80.63
N ARG A 9 28.14 -43.86 -79.37
CA ARG A 9 29.51 -44.22 -78.94
C ARG A 9 30.62 -43.16 -79.08
N ALA A 10 30.86 -42.45 -77.97
CA ALA A 10 32.21 -42.32 -77.40
C ALA A 10 32.09 -41.71 -76.00
N PHE A 11 32.08 -42.53 -74.95
CA PHE A 11 32.75 -42.29 -73.66
C PHE A 11 32.50 -43.52 -72.79
N VAL A 12 33.19 -44.59 -73.18
CA VAL A 12 33.39 -45.79 -72.36
C VAL A 12 34.56 -45.51 -71.42
N ALA A 13 34.39 -45.94 -70.16
CA ALA A 13 35.40 -46.22 -69.14
C ALA A 13 36.11 -45.04 -68.47
N LEU A 14 35.67 -44.71 -67.25
CA LEU A 14 36.50 -44.76 -66.04
C LEU A 14 35.69 -44.44 -64.77
N MET A 15 36.00 -45.17 -63.70
CA MET A 15 35.56 -44.99 -62.29
C MET A 15 34.28 -45.71 -61.84
N LEU A 16 34.40 -47.04 -61.75
CA LEU A 16 33.93 -47.82 -60.60
C LEU A 16 34.67 -47.35 -59.31
N ALA A 17 33.99 -47.51 -58.16
CA ALA A 17 34.33 -47.10 -56.78
C ALA A 17 33.86 -45.67 -56.44
N SER A 18 32.83 -45.48 -55.63
CA SER A 18 32.85 -45.88 -54.22
C SER A 18 31.44 -46.03 -53.66
N LEU A 19 31.29 -47.12 -52.94
CA LEU A 19 30.19 -47.52 -52.10
C LEU A 19 29.84 -46.48 -51.00
N ILE A 20 28.60 -46.60 -50.53
CA ILE A 20 28.01 -46.05 -49.28
C ILE A 20 27.53 -44.60 -49.38
N TRP A 21 26.37 -44.41 -50.01
CA TRP A 21 25.41 -43.44 -49.47
C TRP A 21 24.83 -44.02 -48.19
N SER A 22 25.43 -43.64 -47.06
CA SER A 22 24.83 -43.80 -45.74
C SER A 22 23.50 -43.08 -45.74
N THR A 23 22.41 -43.84 -45.87
CA THR A 23 21.11 -43.45 -45.33
C THR A 23 21.27 -43.39 -43.81
N SER A 24 21.77 -42.27 -43.30
CA SER A 24 21.71 -41.96 -41.88
C SER A 24 20.23 -41.86 -41.52
N ALA A 25 19.66 -43.00 -41.13
CA ALA A 25 18.42 -43.07 -40.40
C ALA A 25 18.63 -42.26 -39.11
N HIS A 26 18.30 -40.97 -39.16
CA HIS A 26 18.14 -40.13 -37.99
C HIS A 26 16.87 -40.59 -37.28
N THR A 27 16.96 -41.75 -36.61
CA THR A 27 16.04 -42.13 -35.55
C THR A 27 16.08 -41.00 -34.52
N LYS A 28 15.06 -40.13 -34.55
CA LYS A 28 14.73 -39.22 -33.45
C LYS A 28 14.60 -40.11 -32.21
N ARG A 29 15.66 -40.18 -31.42
CA ARG A 29 15.62 -40.78 -30.09
C ARG A 29 14.73 -39.87 -29.26
N GLU A 30 13.42 -40.17 -29.23
CA GLU A 30 12.52 -39.61 -28.23
C GLU A 30 13.09 -39.97 -26.87
N GLN A 31 13.78 -39.01 -26.24
CA GLN A 31 14.12 -39.09 -24.83
C GLN A 31 12.80 -39.06 -24.05
N LYS A 32 12.21 -40.23 -23.84
CA LYS A 32 11.10 -40.46 -22.91
C LYS A 32 11.62 -40.07 -21.52
N LYS A 33 11.41 -38.80 -21.12
CA LYS A 33 11.82 -38.29 -19.81
C LYS A 33 11.26 -39.21 -18.74
N SER A 34 12.14 -39.70 -17.87
CA SER A 34 11.76 -40.63 -16.80
C SER A 34 10.60 -40.05 -15.98
N PRO A 35 9.55 -40.83 -15.67
CA PRO A 35 8.36 -40.36 -14.94
C PRO A 35 8.69 -39.59 -13.66
N ALA A 36 9.75 -39.98 -12.95
CA ALA A 36 10.23 -39.34 -11.73
C ALA A 36 10.75 -37.90 -11.95
N VAL A 37 11.28 -37.58 -13.13
CA VAL A 37 11.76 -36.23 -13.48
C VAL A 37 10.58 -35.29 -13.79
N ILE A 38 9.53 -35.83 -14.41
CA ILE A 38 8.31 -35.08 -14.74
C ILE A 38 7.57 -34.71 -13.45
N THR A 39 7.34 -35.67 -12.54
CA THR A 39 6.65 -35.44 -11.25
C THR A 39 7.39 -34.45 -10.34
N ARG A 40 8.73 -34.48 -10.32
CA ARG A 40 9.54 -33.51 -9.55
C ARG A 40 9.42 -32.09 -10.10
N LYS A 41 9.42 -31.94 -11.44
CA LYS A 41 9.28 -30.63 -12.09
C LYS A 41 7.89 -30.04 -11.87
N GLU A 42 6.84 -30.86 -11.96
CA GLU A 42 5.45 -30.45 -11.69
C GLU A 42 5.26 -30.04 -10.22
N THR A 43 5.79 -30.81 -9.28
CA THR A 43 5.75 -30.45 -7.85
C THR A 43 6.45 -29.13 -7.58
N SER A 44 7.65 -28.92 -8.14
CA SER A 44 8.40 -27.67 -8.00
C SER A 44 7.64 -26.46 -8.60
N SER A 45 6.99 -26.66 -9.76
CA SER A 45 6.15 -25.64 -10.39
C SER A 45 4.94 -25.28 -9.54
N ARG A 46 4.23 -26.27 -8.97
CA ARG A 46 3.11 -26.05 -8.05
C ARG A 46 3.52 -25.30 -6.79
N VAL A 47 4.64 -25.69 -6.16
CA VAL A 47 5.18 -25.00 -4.98
C VAL A 47 5.54 -23.54 -5.32
N THR A 48 6.12 -23.30 -6.49
CA THR A 48 6.44 -21.95 -6.98
C THR A 48 5.17 -21.12 -7.16
N ALA A 49 4.13 -21.67 -7.78
CA ALA A 49 2.85 -20.99 -7.96
C ALA A 49 2.17 -20.64 -6.63
N LEU A 50 2.17 -21.55 -5.66
CA LEU A 50 1.65 -21.29 -4.31
C LEU A 50 2.41 -20.16 -3.59
N ARG A 51 3.74 -20.13 -3.70
CA ARG A 51 4.56 -19.05 -3.14
C ARG A 51 4.25 -17.71 -3.78
N ILE A 52 4.07 -17.67 -5.09
CA ILE A 52 3.69 -16.45 -5.83
C ILE A 52 2.32 -15.97 -5.36
N ALA A 53 1.32 -16.85 -5.27
CA ALA A 53 -0.02 -16.51 -4.79
C ALA A 53 0.01 -15.96 -3.36
N HIS A 54 0.77 -16.60 -2.48
CA HIS A 54 0.94 -16.15 -1.10
C HIS A 54 1.59 -14.76 -1.01
N LEU A 55 2.65 -14.50 -1.79
CA LEU A 55 3.31 -13.19 -1.80
C LEU A 55 2.39 -12.09 -2.33
N ARG A 56 1.58 -12.36 -3.35
CA ARG A 56 0.59 -11.40 -3.86
C ARG A 56 -0.45 -11.05 -2.80
N ALA A 57 -1.00 -12.06 -2.12
CA ALA A 57 -1.95 -11.83 -1.03
C ALA A 57 -1.35 -11.00 0.11
N LYS A 58 -0.08 -11.24 0.45
CA LYS A 58 0.65 -10.42 1.44
C LYS A 58 0.84 -8.98 0.99
N ILE A 59 1.27 -8.76 -0.26
CA ILE A 59 1.43 -7.42 -0.83
C ILE A 59 0.09 -6.66 -0.80
N ASP A 60 -1.00 -7.32 -1.20
CA ASP A 60 -2.34 -6.73 -1.18
C ASP A 60 -2.77 -6.33 0.24
N SER A 61 -2.56 -7.22 1.21
CA SER A 61 -2.85 -6.96 2.63
C SER A 61 -2.04 -5.79 3.18
N LEU A 62 -0.72 -5.76 2.93
CA LEU A 62 0.16 -4.67 3.37
C LEU A 62 -0.22 -3.34 2.73
N ARG A 63 -0.61 -3.35 1.44
CA ARG A 63 -1.07 -2.15 0.75
C ARG A 63 -2.36 -1.61 1.35
N GLN A 64 -3.35 -2.47 1.58
CA GLN A 64 -4.61 -2.05 2.18
C GLN A 64 -4.36 -1.47 3.59
N ALA A 65 -3.58 -2.17 4.42
CA ALA A 65 -3.23 -1.67 5.75
C ALA A 65 -2.48 -0.33 5.68
N THR A 66 -1.59 -0.14 4.70
CA THR A 66 -0.90 1.14 4.48
C THR A 66 -1.91 2.25 4.19
N TRP A 67 -2.86 2.00 3.29
CA TRP A 67 -3.91 2.97 2.96
C TRP A 67 -4.84 3.26 4.13
N ASP A 68 -5.17 2.25 4.94
CA ASP A 68 -5.98 2.45 6.14
C ASP A 68 -5.27 3.40 7.13
N TRP A 69 -3.95 3.28 7.32
CA TRP A 69 -3.18 4.23 8.14
C TRP A 69 -3.05 5.62 7.50
N GLN A 70 -2.88 5.69 6.17
CA GLN A 70 -2.86 6.98 5.45
C GLN A 70 -4.21 7.70 5.57
N ASP A 71 -5.33 6.97 5.52
CA ASP A 71 -6.66 7.53 5.74
C ASP A 71 -6.83 8.05 7.18
N VAL A 72 -6.20 7.43 8.17
CA VAL A 72 -6.22 7.91 9.57
C VAL A 72 -5.48 9.25 9.70
N SER A 73 -4.34 9.40 9.02
CA SER A 73 -3.56 10.65 9.01
C SER A 73 -3.97 11.65 7.93
N LEU A 74 -5.06 11.36 7.23
CA LEU A 74 -5.55 12.13 6.09
C LEU A 74 -4.47 12.38 5.01
N ALA A 75 -3.50 11.48 4.92
CA ALA A 75 -2.45 11.51 3.92
C ALA A 75 -2.97 10.95 2.59
N GLY A 76 -2.44 11.47 1.47
CA GLY A 76 -2.72 10.91 0.16
C GLY A 76 -2.28 9.44 0.07
N ARG A 77 -3.18 8.58 -0.40
CA ARG A 77 -2.88 7.15 -0.57
C ARG A 77 -1.71 6.96 -1.54
N THR A 78 -0.73 6.15 -1.14
CA THR A 78 0.41 5.80 -1.98
C THR A 78 -0.08 5.09 -3.25
N ARG A 79 0.20 5.66 -4.42
CA ARG A 79 -0.21 5.07 -5.71
C ARG A 79 0.42 3.68 -5.91
N SER A 80 -0.33 2.77 -6.51
CA SER A 80 0.10 1.43 -6.86
C SER A 80 -0.29 1.10 -8.29
N ALA A 81 0.67 0.64 -9.10
CA ALA A 81 0.42 0.18 -10.47
C ALA A 81 0.04 -1.31 -10.55
N TYR A 82 -0.11 -1.98 -9.40
CA TYR A 82 -0.52 -3.38 -9.31
C TYR A 82 0.38 -4.39 -10.05
N HIS A 83 1.68 -4.08 -10.21
CA HIS A 83 2.65 -4.94 -10.92
C HIS A 83 2.79 -6.33 -10.30
N GLU A 84 2.49 -6.50 -9.01
CA GLU A 84 2.46 -7.80 -8.33
C GLU A 84 1.54 -8.81 -9.00
N ARG A 85 0.45 -8.35 -9.62
CA ARG A 85 -0.55 -9.22 -10.26
C ARG A 85 -0.01 -9.92 -11.51
N GLN A 86 0.91 -9.28 -12.22
CA GLN A 86 1.48 -9.81 -13.46
C GLN A 86 2.87 -10.43 -13.25
N ALA A 87 3.58 -10.04 -12.19
CA ALA A 87 4.92 -10.52 -11.89
C ALA A 87 4.97 -12.04 -11.70
N ARG A 88 5.91 -12.70 -12.39
CA ARG A 88 6.18 -14.15 -12.26
C ARG A 88 7.40 -14.46 -11.40
N GLY A 89 8.28 -13.48 -11.17
CA GLY A 89 9.51 -13.66 -10.42
C GLY A 89 9.29 -13.57 -8.90
N ILE A 90 9.63 -14.64 -8.17
CA ILE A 90 9.57 -14.66 -6.69
C ILE A 90 10.45 -13.54 -6.09
N GLY A 91 11.63 -13.28 -6.66
CA GLY A 91 12.54 -12.23 -6.17
C GLY A 91 11.89 -10.84 -6.17
N TYR A 92 11.25 -10.47 -7.28
CA TYR A 92 10.53 -9.20 -7.40
C TYR A 92 9.34 -9.10 -6.44
N LEU A 93 8.57 -10.19 -6.27
CA LEU A 93 7.47 -10.23 -5.31
C LEU A 93 7.95 -10.11 -3.85
N ARG A 94 9.11 -10.68 -3.50
CA ARG A 94 9.71 -10.49 -2.16
C ARG A 94 10.11 -9.04 -1.92
N TRP A 95 10.80 -8.44 -2.89
CA TRP A 95 11.15 -7.03 -2.82
C TRP A 95 9.92 -6.13 -2.67
N MET A 96 8.84 -6.38 -3.43
CA MET A 96 7.60 -5.61 -3.26
C MET A 96 6.93 -5.83 -1.90
N ASN A 97 6.95 -7.05 -1.37
CA ASN A 97 6.46 -7.33 -0.03
C ASN A 97 7.23 -6.54 1.03
N GLU A 98 8.56 -6.48 0.94
CA GLU A 98 9.41 -5.67 1.83
C GLU A 98 9.12 -4.17 1.66
N LEU A 99 9.01 -3.68 0.43
CA LEU A 99 8.67 -2.29 0.13
C LEU A 99 7.34 -1.87 0.77
N TRP A 100 6.30 -2.68 0.61
CA TRP A 100 5.00 -2.40 1.23
C TRP A 100 5.02 -2.55 2.75
N GLY A 101 5.85 -3.45 3.27
CA GLY A 101 6.12 -3.54 4.72
C GLY A 101 6.70 -2.25 5.29
N GLN A 102 7.70 -1.67 4.62
CA GLN A 102 8.29 -0.39 5.03
C GLN A 102 7.28 0.76 4.94
N ARG A 103 6.50 0.83 3.85
CA ARG A 103 5.45 1.84 3.68
C ARG A 103 4.40 1.77 4.78
N LEU A 104 3.98 0.56 5.18
CA LEU A 104 3.06 0.36 6.29
C LEU A 104 3.65 0.91 7.60
N ILE A 105 4.91 0.61 7.89
CA ILE A 105 5.59 1.10 9.11
C ILE A 105 5.61 2.64 9.10
N SER A 106 6.02 3.27 8.00
CA SER A 106 6.06 4.72 7.89
C SER A 106 4.67 5.36 8.00
N ALA A 107 3.66 4.80 7.32
CA ALA A 107 2.28 5.31 7.38
C ALA A 107 1.71 5.22 8.80
N ARG A 108 1.95 4.10 9.50
CA ARG A 108 1.56 3.93 10.89
C ARG A 108 2.27 4.92 11.81
N GLN A 109 3.59 5.07 11.66
CA GLN A 109 4.37 5.99 12.47
C GLN A 109 3.89 7.43 12.27
N LEU A 110 3.65 7.85 11.03
CA LEU A 110 3.04 9.15 10.75
C LEU A 110 1.70 9.28 11.48
N ALA A 111 0.76 8.36 11.24
CA ALA A 111 -0.58 8.44 11.81
C ALA A 111 -0.63 8.48 13.34
N GLN A 112 0.33 7.84 14.01
CA GLN A 112 0.44 7.84 15.47
C GLN A 112 1.14 9.09 16.03
N ASN A 113 1.83 9.86 15.20
CA ASN A 113 2.63 11.02 15.60
C ASN A 113 2.25 12.27 14.76
N PRO A 114 1.01 12.78 14.86
CA PRO A 114 0.68 14.08 14.30
C PRO A 114 1.61 15.16 14.87
N PRO A 115 1.99 16.15 14.06
CA PRO A 115 2.64 17.34 14.59
C PRO A 115 1.79 17.99 15.68
N HIS A 116 2.45 18.69 16.60
CA HIS A 116 1.83 19.37 17.73
C HIS A 116 0.90 18.48 18.60
N MET A 117 1.09 17.16 18.63
CA MET A 117 0.26 16.23 19.43
C MET A 117 0.03 16.69 20.88
N ARG A 118 1.06 17.24 21.53
CA ARG A 118 0.98 17.74 22.92
C ARG A 118 0.07 18.98 23.04
N LEU A 119 0.07 19.85 22.04
CA LEU A 119 -0.83 21.00 21.95
C LEU A 119 -2.27 20.52 21.83
N TRP A 120 -2.54 19.61 20.88
CA TRP A 120 -3.89 19.08 20.64
C TRP A 120 -4.46 18.38 21.87
N LEU A 121 -3.65 17.59 22.56
CA LEU A 121 -4.03 17.01 23.84
C LEU A 121 -4.31 18.07 24.91
N CYS A 122 -3.51 19.13 24.98
CA CYS A 122 -3.71 20.20 25.95
C CYS A 122 -5.04 20.92 25.69
N ILE A 123 -5.34 21.25 24.44
CA ILE A 123 -6.62 21.87 24.02
C ILE A 123 -7.80 20.94 24.39
N GLN A 124 -7.75 19.67 23.99
CA GLN A 124 -8.85 18.76 24.22
C GLN A 124 -9.07 18.43 25.71
N SER A 125 -7.99 18.19 26.46
CA SER A 125 -8.10 17.74 27.87
C SER A 125 -8.10 18.89 28.88
N GLY A 126 -7.54 20.06 28.52
CA GLY A 126 -7.21 21.14 29.44
C GLY A 126 -5.92 20.92 30.24
N ILE A 127 -5.23 19.78 30.07
CA ILE A 127 -3.99 19.46 30.80
C ILE A 127 -2.76 19.88 30.00
N ARG A 128 -1.95 20.79 30.58
CA ARG A 128 -0.61 21.11 30.08
C ARG A 128 0.28 19.86 30.06
N GLY A 129 0.76 19.48 28.88
CA GLY A 129 1.69 18.36 28.69
C GLY A 129 1.06 16.97 28.65
N GLY A 130 -0.23 16.88 28.28
CA GLY A 130 -1.04 15.65 28.26
C GLY A 130 -0.29 14.35 27.91
N LYS A 131 -0.52 13.31 28.71
CA LYS A 131 0.12 11.98 28.56
C LYS A 131 -0.73 11.08 27.66
N TRP A 132 -0.39 10.99 26.37
CA TRP A 132 -1.04 10.09 25.39
C TRP A 132 -1.03 8.60 25.81
N LYS A 133 -0.04 8.18 26.61
CA LYS A 133 0.09 6.78 27.11
C LYS A 133 -1.13 6.29 27.91
N LEU A 134 -1.97 7.18 28.45
CA LEU A 134 -3.20 6.83 29.16
C LEU A 134 -4.44 6.68 28.25
N LEU A 135 -4.34 7.02 26.96
CA LEU A 135 -5.45 6.97 25.98
C LEU A 135 -5.27 5.85 24.94
N VAL A 136 -4.35 4.92 25.21
CA VAL A 136 -4.08 3.79 24.32
C VAL A 136 -5.28 2.84 24.36
N HIS A 137 -6.03 2.80 23.26
CA HIS A 137 -6.98 1.76 22.89
C HIS A 137 -8.36 1.67 23.57
N GLN A 138 -8.75 2.58 24.46
CA GLN A 138 -10.09 2.49 25.07
C GLN A 138 -11.04 3.54 24.50
N SER A 139 -12.14 3.01 23.96
CA SER A 139 -13.34 3.61 23.40
C SER A 139 -14.14 4.51 24.37
N GLY A 140 -13.46 5.27 25.24
CA GLY A 140 -14.08 6.13 26.23
C GLY A 140 -13.14 7.28 26.57
N GLY A 141 -13.50 8.48 26.12
CA GLY A 141 -12.73 9.68 26.37
C GLY A 141 -12.63 9.98 27.86
N VAL A 142 -11.41 10.13 28.38
CA VAL A 142 -11.25 10.73 29.70
C VAL A 142 -11.38 12.24 29.51
N ARG A 143 -12.46 12.85 30.02
CA ARG A 143 -12.47 14.28 30.34
C ARG A 143 -11.49 14.46 31.49
N VAL A 144 -10.31 15.01 31.20
CA VAL A 144 -9.26 15.22 32.21
C VAL A 144 -9.17 16.72 32.56
N GLY A 145 -10.27 17.37 32.95
CA GLY A 145 -10.26 18.77 33.42
C GLY A 145 -11.19 19.72 32.64
N ASN A 146 -10.83 21.01 32.59
CA ASN A 146 -11.52 22.11 31.90
C ASN A 146 -11.25 22.14 30.36
N GLY A 147 -11.03 20.97 29.75
CA GLY A 147 -10.84 20.86 28.30
C GLY A 147 -12.14 21.06 27.51
N GLU A 148 -12.03 21.04 26.18
CA GLU A 148 -13.15 21.33 25.26
C GLU A 148 -14.37 20.43 25.48
N ALA A 149 -14.27 19.13 25.16
CA ALA A 149 -15.40 18.20 25.27
C ALA A 149 -15.01 16.72 25.29
N SER A 150 -16.02 15.86 25.43
CA SER A 150 -15.89 14.42 25.19
C SER A 150 -15.55 14.14 23.73
N TRP A 151 -14.67 13.17 23.48
CA TRP A 151 -14.33 12.73 22.11
C TRP A 151 -15.55 12.29 21.29
N TYR A 152 -16.61 11.84 21.97
CA TYR A 152 -17.84 11.34 21.38
C TYR A 152 -19.03 12.28 21.59
N ASP A 153 -18.79 13.56 21.91
CA ASP A 153 -19.84 14.54 22.12
C ASP A 153 -20.69 14.74 20.85
N ASP A 154 -21.97 14.41 20.93
CA ASP A 154 -22.96 14.52 19.86
C ASP A 154 -23.78 15.82 19.91
N GLY A 155 -23.44 16.72 20.83
CA GLY A 155 -24.13 17.99 21.12
C GLY A 155 -24.06 19.03 20.00
N SER A 156 -24.96 18.94 19.02
CA SER A 156 -25.16 19.98 17.99
C SER A 156 -25.20 21.39 18.60
N PRO A 157 -24.51 22.39 17.99
CA PRO A 157 -23.96 22.41 16.64
C PRO A 157 -22.45 22.08 16.52
N TYR A 158 -21.84 21.53 17.57
CA TYR A 158 -20.40 21.21 17.61
C TYR A 158 -20.18 19.78 18.06
N TRP A 159 -19.31 19.04 17.37
CA TRP A 159 -19.17 17.59 17.60
C TRP A 159 -17.75 17.19 18.00
N GLY A 160 -17.69 16.13 18.80
CA GLY A 160 -16.44 15.49 19.21
C GLY A 160 -15.60 16.32 20.19
N GLY A 161 -14.38 15.84 20.42
CA GLY A 161 -13.51 16.33 21.48
C GLY A 161 -12.97 17.73 21.25
N PHE A 162 -12.97 18.21 20.00
CA PHE A 162 -12.56 19.57 19.63
C PHE A 162 -13.73 20.50 19.31
N GLN A 163 -14.97 20.05 19.55
CA GLN A 163 -16.17 20.86 19.28
C GLN A 163 -16.18 21.38 17.83
N MET A 164 -15.98 20.49 16.87
CA MET A 164 -15.87 20.85 15.46
C MET A 164 -17.26 21.12 14.86
N GLY A 165 -17.44 22.30 14.26
CA GLY A 165 -18.68 22.65 13.56
C GLY A 165 -18.74 22.10 12.14
N ARG A 166 -19.92 22.15 11.52
CA ARG A 166 -20.15 21.65 10.14
C ARG A 166 -19.17 22.24 9.11
N TRP A 167 -18.97 23.56 9.13
CA TRP A 167 -18.02 24.23 8.23
C TRP A 167 -16.59 23.68 8.39
N PHE A 168 -16.17 23.41 9.63
CA PHE A 168 -14.85 22.87 9.93
C PHE A 168 -14.70 21.44 9.37
N HIS A 169 -15.73 20.60 9.54
CA HIS A 169 -15.77 19.27 8.96
C HIS A 169 -15.67 19.29 7.44
N GLU A 170 -16.47 20.14 6.77
CA GLU A 170 -16.51 20.22 5.31
C GLU A 170 -15.19 20.74 4.73
N THR A 171 -14.57 21.72 5.40
CA THR A 171 -13.34 22.37 4.94
C THR A 171 -12.10 21.51 5.16
N TYR A 172 -11.91 20.99 6.38
CA TYR A 172 -10.65 20.33 6.75
C TYR A 172 -10.78 18.81 6.88
N GLY A 173 -11.97 18.29 7.13
CA GLY A 173 -12.24 16.86 7.36
C GLY A 173 -13.13 16.21 6.32
N GLY A 174 -13.29 16.80 5.13
CA GLY A 174 -14.37 16.46 4.19
C GLY A 174 -14.44 14.97 3.81
N GLU A 175 -13.30 14.29 3.69
CA GLU A 175 -13.27 12.84 3.44
C GLU A 175 -13.79 12.00 4.61
N LEU A 176 -13.54 12.40 5.85
CA LEU A 176 -14.09 11.74 7.04
C LEU A 176 -15.55 12.08 7.18
N TYR A 177 -15.93 13.35 6.93
CA TYR A 177 -17.30 13.80 7.03
C TYR A 177 -18.23 13.01 6.09
N ARG A 178 -17.81 12.81 4.82
CA ARG A 178 -18.56 12.00 3.86
C ARG A 178 -18.68 10.52 4.23
N ARG A 179 -17.69 9.96 4.93
CA ARG A 179 -17.62 8.53 5.25
C ARG A 179 -18.25 8.16 6.59
N LEU A 180 -18.08 9.01 7.58
CA LEU A 180 -18.36 8.73 8.99
C LEU A 180 -19.37 9.73 9.58
N GLY A 181 -19.75 10.79 8.88
CA GLY A 181 -20.54 11.88 9.45
C GLY A 181 -19.69 12.77 10.35
N THR A 182 -20.29 13.32 11.41
CA THR A 182 -19.68 14.31 12.32
C THR A 182 -18.55 13.76 13.19
N ALA A 183 -17.76 14.65 13.80
CA ALA A 183 -16.54 14.29 14.54
C ALA A 183 -16.73 13.30 15.69
N ASN A 184 -17.91 13.22 16.30
CA ASN A 184 -18.23 12.21 17.33
C ASN A 184 -18.15 10.76 16.82
N ASN A 185 -18.24 10.56 15.50
CA ASN A 185 -18.06 9.24 14.88
C ASN A 185 -16.60 8.97 14.47
N TRP A 186 -15.71 9.96 14.62
CA TRP A 186 -14.30 9.85 14.26
C TRP A 186 -13.49 9.36 15.44
N ARG A 187 -12.43 8.59 15.17
CA ARG A 187 -11.46 8.23 16.21
C ARG A 187 -10.80 9.51 16.74
N PRO A 188 -10.41 9.57 18.03
CA PRO A 188 -9.72 10.73 18.59
C PRO A 188 -8.53 11.22 17.75
N ILE A 189 -7.70 10.27 17.29
CA ILE A 189 -6.54 10.58 16.45
C ILE A 189 -6.92 11.20 15.09
N GLN A 190 -8.08 10.84 14.54
CA GLN A 190 -8.57 11.43 13.29
C GLN A 190 -9.02 12.87 13.51
N GLN A 191 -9.70 13.15 14.63
CA GLN A 191 -10.07 14.52 14.99
C GLN A 191 -8.81 15.40 15.16
N ILE A 192 -7.75 14.86 15.78
CA ILE A 192 -6.46 15.56 15.89
C ILE A 192 -5.85 15.83 14.52
N TRP A 193 -5.84 14.85 13.60
CA TRP A 193 -5.33 15.08 12.26
C TRP A 193 -6.12 16.12 11.47
N VAL A 194 -7.44 16.20 11.65
CA VAL A 194 -8.26 17.26 11.05
C VAL A 194 -7.90 18.63 11.65
N ALA A 195 -7.74 18.71 12.98
CA ALA A 195 -7.33 19.95 13.65
C ALA A 195 -5.91 20.40 13.22
N GLU A 196 -4.97 19.46 13.14
CA GLU A 196 -3.60 19.69 12.69
C GLU A 196 -3.55 20.14 11.23
N ARG A 197 -4.32 19.50 10.34
CA ARG A 197 -4.44 19.94 8.95
C ARG A 197 -4.99 21.37 8.87
N ALA A 198 -6.04 21.68 9.62
CA ALA A 198 -6.61 23.02 9.65
C ALA A 198 -5.57 24.05 10.10
N PHE A 199 -4.89 23.78 11.20
CA PHE A 199 -3.83 24.65 11.73
C PHE A 199 -2.68 24.85 10.73
N GLY A 200 -2.26 23.78 10.04
CA GLY A 200 -1.23 23.86 9.00
C GLY A 200 -1.66 24.64 7.74
N GLN A 201 -2.91 24.48 7.29
CA GLN A 201 -3.46 25.26 6.17
C GLN A 201 -3.55 26.76 6.49
N GLU A 202 -3.71 27.09 7.77
CA GLU A 202 -3.79 28.45 8.30
C GLU A 202 -2.40 28.99 8.71
N GLY A 203 -1.34 28.32 8.26
CA GLY A 203 0.06 28.74 8.44
C GLY A 203 0.57 28.62 9.87
N TYR A 204 0.01 27.71 10.67
CA TYR A 204 0.32 27.55 12.10
C TYR A 204 0.13 28.85 12.91
N SER A 205 -0.89 29.63 12.54
CA SER A 205 -1.20 30.91 13.16
C SER A 205 -1.75 30.76 14.58
N VAL A 206 -0.99 31.25 15.58
CA VAL A 206 -1.46 31.33 16.98
C VAL A 206 -2.76 32.12 17.07
N ARG A 207 -2.89 33.21 16.30
CA ARG A 207 -4.13 34.00 16.26
C ARG A 207 -5.31 33.15 15.79
N TRP A 208 -5.13 32.35 14.74
CA TRP A 208 -6.18 31.45 14.26
C TRP A 208 -6.55 30.43 15.34
N LEU A 209 -5.55 29.81 15.98
CA LEU A 209 -5.76 28.83 17.04
C LEU A 209 -6.57 29.40 18.22
N LEU A 210 -6.27 30.63 18.63
CA LEU A 210 -7.00 31.35 19.68
C LEU A 210 -8.43 31.76 19.27
N VAL A 211 -8.72 31.88 17.97
CA VAL A 211 -10.08 32.12 17.48
C VAL A 211 -10.89 30.84 17.47
N GLN A 212 -10.29 29.70 17.10
CA GLN A 212 -11.00 28.42 17.03
C GLN A 212 -11.28 27.82 18.42
N TRP A 213 -10.31 27.92 19.34
CA TRP A 213 -10.42 27.38 20.70
C TRP A 213 -10.11 28.45 21.75
N PRO A 214 -10.94 29.51 21.86
CA PRO A 214 -10.63 30.70 22.65
C PRO A 214 -10.47 30.44 24.16
N ASN A 215 -11.09 29.37 24.67
CA ASN A 215 -11.04 29.04 26.09
C ASN A 215 -9.90 28.08 26.44
N THR A 216 -9.53 27.16 25.54
CA THR A 216 -8.56 26.09 25.84
C THR A 216 -7.22 26.24 25.14
N ALA A 217 -7.14 26.96 24.00
CA ALA A 217 -5.86 27.25 23.36
C ALA A 217 -4.95 28.18 24.17
N PRO A 218 -5.41 29.28 24.82
CA PRO A 218 -4.53 30.23 25.50
C PRO A 218 -3.53 29.59 26.48
N PRO A 219 -3.92 28.65 27.38
CA PRO A 219 -2.94 28.01 28.26
C PRO A 219 -2.00 27.03 27.55
N CYS A 220 -2.29 26.64 26.29
CA CYS A 220 -1.59 25.59 25.56
C CYS A 220 -0.62 26.11 24.50
N VAL A 221 -0.74 27.37 24.04
CA VAL A 221 0.10 27.94 22.97
C VAL A 221 1.61 27.87 23.26
N SER A 222 2.01 27.82 24.53
CA SER A 222 3.42 27.65 24.93
C SER A 222 4.02 26.30 24.51
N LEU A 223 3.21 25.35 24.05
CA LEU A 223 3.64 24.03 23.56
C LEU A 223 4.00 24.02 22.08
N LEU A 224 3.94 25.17 21.39
CA LEU A 224 4.36 25.33 20.00
C LEU A 224 5.88 25.54 19.85
N GLY A 225 6.60 25.78 20.95
CA GLY A 225 8.05 25.98 21.01
C GLY A 225 8.84 24.71 21.31
#